data_AF-A0A136JGZ7-F1
#
_entry.id   AF-A0A136JGZ7-F1
#
_cell.length_a   1.000
_cell.length_b   1.000
_cell.length_c   1.000
_cell.angle_alpha   90.00
_cell.angle_beta   90.00
_cell.angle_gamma   90.00
#
_symmetry.space_group_name_H-M   'P 1'
#
loop_
_entity.id
_entity.type
_entity.pdbx_description
1 polymer ?
#
loop_
_entity_poly.entity_id
_entity_poly.type
_entity_poly.pdbx_seq_one_letter_code
_entity_poly.pdbx_strand_id
1 'polypeptide(L)'
;MPAKRKAGGQDSLLPAWVRPSIQLMCRDLDADRIGKTVLAGMQSIAAPHGRASTDEWVTQNLTPLLGAVYFLVTLQVQHLERGTPPDDKEYRQTRKAILGVLSRAPEEVTVVGMDEDELWIGWSDVGPRDIDAAVAKVVESGWQNGEWFAGINHLVGDDAAVSQPQHHVVPGGADDDEDIDMQDVSPEDEGKLVETLHMRKNDTMLQSRWVMTDKKRKEYEQWRDDMLSRIEAIERSGAVQPMEA
;
A
#
# COMPACT_ATOMS: atom_id res chain seq x y z
N MET A 1 -16.51 17.33 25.24
CA MET A 1 -15.21 16.70 25.54
C MET A 1 -14.23 17.11 24.45
N PRO A 2 -13.07 17.72 24.77
CA PRO A 2 -12.08 18.03 23.74
C PRO A 2 -11.47 16.73 23.22
N ALA A 3 -11.43 16.56 21.90
CA ALA A 3 -10.82 15.40 21.25
C ALA A 3 -9.34 15.33 21.64
N LYS A 4 -8.92 14.24 22.30
CA LYS A 4 -7.50 13.96 22.53
C LYS A 4 -6.79 14.02 21.17
N ARG A 5 -5.73 14.83 21.07
CA ARG A 5 -4.93 14.93 19.85
C ARG A 5 -4.40 13.53 19.51
N LYS A 6 -4.55 13.10 18.26
CA LYS A 6 -3.93 11.86 17.76
C LYS A 6 -2.42 12.05 17.86
N ALA A 7 -1.78 11.35 18.79
CA ALA A 7 -0.34 11.43 18.97
C ALA A 7 0.34 10.71 17.82
N GLY A 8 1.15 11.44 17.06
CA GLY A 8 2.01 10.96 15.99
C GLY A 8 3.32 11.75 16.04
N GLY A 9 3.90 11.96 17.22
CA GLY A 9 4.91 12.99 17.39
C GLY A 9 4.44 14.37 16.89
N GLN A 10 5.33 15.35 16.81
CA GLN A 10 4.96 16.70 16.38
C GLN A 10 4.77 16.81 14.85
N ASP A 11 5.14 15.77 14.08
CA ASP A 11 5.24 15.82 12.60
C ASP A 11 4.56 14.64 11.85
N SER A 12 3.99 13.62 12.52
CA SER A 12 3.30 12.50 11.84
C SER A 12 1.78 12.60 11.99
N LEU A 13 1.10 12.50 10.85
CA LEU A 13 -0.36 12.49 10.74
C LEU A 13 -0.98 11.11 11.00
N LEU A 14 -0.13 10.07 11.00
CA LEU A 14 -0.51 8.74 11.44
C LEU A 14 -0.29 8.61 12.95
N PRO A 15 -1.11 7.79 13.64
CA PRO A 15 -0.87 7.45 15.04
C PRO A 15 0.55 6.94 15.30
N ALA A 16 1.06 7.21 16.49
CA ALA A 16 2.43 6.92 16.89
C ALA A 16 2.76 5.42 16.82
N TRP A 17 1.76 4.56 17.06
CA TRP A 17 1.90 3.11 17.00
C TRP A 17 2.10 2.56 15.57
N VAL A 18 1.66 3.24 14.52
CA VAL A 18 1.63 2.66 13.15
C VAL A 18 3.02 2.26 12.65
N ARG A 19 4.02 3.14 12.80
CA ARG A 19 5.37 2.87 12.30
C ARG A 19 6.06 1.74 13.08
N PRO A 20 6.10 1.77 14.43
CA PRO A 20 6.62 0.66 15.21
C PRO A 20 5.89 -0.67 14.96
N SER A 21 4.56 -0.66 14.80
CA SER A 21 3.81 -1.88 14.47
C SER A 21 4.20 -2.44 13.09
N ILE A 22 4.38 -1.59 12.07
CA ILE A 22 4.89 -2.05 10.76
C ILE A 22 6.29 -2.66 10.90
N GLN A 23 7.17 -2.07 11.70
CA GLN A 23 8.51 -2.61 11.94
C GLN A 23 8.47 -3.98 12.62
N LEU A 24 7.61 -4.13 13.63
CA LEU A 24 7.35 -5.41 14.30
C LEU A 24 6.85 -6.46 13.29
N MET A 25 5.87 -6.11 12.47
CA MET A 25 5.32 -7.01 11.45
C MET A 25 6.38 -7.44 10.42
N CYS A 26 7.20 -6.51 9.92
CA CYS A 26 8.27 -6.83 8.99
C CYS A 26 9.30 -7.79 9.61
N ARG A 27 9.67 -7.56 10.88
CA ARG A 27 10.61 -8.41 11.63
C ARG A 27 10.08 -9.82 11.86
N ASP A 28 8.83 -9.93 12.31
CA ASP A 28 8.25 -11.21 12.73
C ASP A 28 7.76 -12.07 11.54
N LEU A 29 7.39 -11.43 10.42
CA LEU A 29 6.88 -12.11 9.22
C LEU A 29 7.92 -12.21 8.09
N ASP A 30 9.18 -11.88 8.36
CA ASP A 30 10.31 -11.91 7.42
C ASP A 30 10.02 -11.16 6.10
N ALA A 31 9.46 -9.95 6.24
CA ALA A 31 9.00 -9.14 5.10
C ALA A 31 9.56 -7.70 5.16
N ASP A 32 10.87 -7.57 5.41
CA ASP A 32 11.54 -6.28 5.54
C ASP A 32 11.38 -5.35 4.32
N ARG A 33 11.28 -5.95 3.11
CA ARG A 33 11.18 -5.18 1.86
C ARG A 33 9.85 -4.45 1.67
N ILE A 34 8.76 -4.88 2.34
CA ILE A 34 7.43 -4.31 2.11
C ILE A 34 7.07 -3.17 3.05
N GLY A 35 7.80 -2.97 4.15
CA GLY A 35 7.43 -2.02 5.20
C GLY A 35 7.24 -0.58 4.70
N LYS A 36 8.08 -0.13 3.77
CA LYS A 36 7.95 1.21 3.15
C LYS A 36 6.65 1.35 2.36
N THR A 37 6.27 0.30 1.63
CA THR A 37 5.05 0.28 0.81
C THR A 37 3.81 0.21 1.67
N VAL A 38 3.83 -0.59 2.74
CA VAL A 38 2.74 -0.64 3.73
C VAL A 38 2.56 0.72 4.37
N LEU A 39 3.66 1.38 4.78
CA LEU A 39 3.60 2.72 5.36
C LEU A 39 3.03 3.74 4.35
N ALA A 40 3.46 3.68 3.09
CA ALA A 40 2.94 4.54 2.03
C ALA A 40 1.43 4.32 1.79
N GLY A 41 0.97 3.07 1.84
CA GLY A 41 -0.46 2.73 1.76
C GLY A 41 -1.26 3.32 2.92
N MET A 42 -0.76 3.16 4.15
CA MET A 42 -1.37 3.77 5.34
C MET A 42 -1.43 5.30 5.22
N GLN A 43 -0.36 5.94 4.76
CA GLN A 43 -0.35 7.40 4.54
C GLN A 43 -1.32 7.83 3.44
N SER A 44 -1.37 7.09 2.33
CA SER A 44 -2.27 7.39 1.21
C SER A 44 -3.73 7.31 1.59
N ILE A 45 -4.10 6.39 2.50
CA ILE A 45 -5.50 6.15 2.88
C ILE A 45 -5.89 6.96 4.12
N ALA A 46 -5.08 6.91 5.19
CA ALA A 46 -5.40 7.53 6.47
C ALA A 46 -4.93 8.98 6.59
N ALA A 47 -3.97 9.40 5.77
CA ALA A 47 -3.44 10.77 5.78
C ALA A 47 -3.26 11.39 4.37
N PRO A 48 -4.28 11.33 3.48
CA PRO A 48 -4.14 11.80 2.11
C PRO A 48 -3.75 13.28 2.06
N HIS A 49 -2.80 13.63 1.18
CA HIS A 49 -2.27 14.99 1.02
C HIS A 49 -1.69 15.61 2.30
N GLY A 50 -1.22 14.78 3.24
CA GLY A 50 -0.67 15.27 4.49
C GLY A 50 -1.75 15.82 5.43
N ARG A 51 -2.99 15.32 5.34
CA ARG A 51 -4.07 15.65 6.28
C ARG A 51 -4.77 14.38 6.72
N ALA A 52 -5.20 14.32 7.97
CA ALA A 52 -6.01 13.21 8.46
C ALA A 52 -7.23 13.00 7.55
N SER A 53 -7.49 11.75 7.19
CA SER A 53 -8.63 11.39 6.34
C SER A 53 -9.93 11.90 6.96
N THR A 54 -10.80 12.44 6.11
CA THR A 54 -12.16 12.82 6.48
C THR A 54 -13.12 11.64 6.46
N ASP A 55 -12.67 10.49 5.96
CA ASP A 55 -13.47 9.27 5.92
C ASP A 55 -13.60 8.69 7.34
N GLU A 56 -14.82 8.70 7.86
CA GLU A 56 -15.15 8.22 9.19
C GLU A 56 -14.75 6.74 9.35
N TRP A 57 -14.98 5.91 8.33
CA TRP A 57 -14.66 4.49 8.37
C TRP A 57 -13.15 4.28 8.57
N VAL A 58 -12.32 5.04 7.84
CA VAL A 58 -10.86 4.98 7.96
C VAL A 58 -10.42 5.36 9.37
N THR A 59 -11.02 6.41 9.93
CA THR A 59 -10.64 6.87 11.27
C THR A 59 -11.03 5.90 12.40
N GLN A 60 -12.05 5.07 12.20
CA GLN A 60 -12.53 4.08 13.15
C GLN A 60 -11.86 2.71 12.99
N ASN A 61 -11.31 2.41 11.81
CA ASN A 61 -10.78 1.09 11.46
C ASN A 61 -9.28 1.13 11.13
N LEU A 62 -8.48 1.93 11.85
CA LEU A 62 -7.06 2.08 11.57
C LEU A 62 -6.25 0.77 11.76
N THR A 63 -6.56 -0.02 12.79
CA THR A 63 -5.91 -1.31 13.04
C THR A 63 -6.29 -2.37 11.99
N PRO A 64 -7.59 -2.59 11.69
CA PRO A 64 -7.98 -3.46 10.58
C PRO A 64 -7.39 -3.02 9.24
N LEU A 65 -7.33 -1.71 9.00
CA LEU A 65 -6.75 -1.14 7.78
C LEU A 65 -5.26 -1.45 7.68
N LEU A 66 -4.49 -1.33 8.77
CA LEU A 66 -3.08 -1.73 8.76
C LEU A 66 -2.93 -3.20 8.38
N GLY A 67 -3.71 -4.09 9.00
CA GLY A 67 -3.73 -5.51 8.66
C GLY A 67 -4.06 -5.76 7.20
N ALA A 68 -5.09 -5.10 6.67
CA ALA A 68 -5.52 -5.21 5.28
C ALA A 68 -4.48 -4.70 4.27
N VAL A 69 -3.86 -3.55 4.54
CA VAL A 69 -2.80 -2.99 3.68
C VAL A 69 -1.59 -3.92 3.67
N TYR A 70 -1.15 -4.40 4.83
CA TYR A 70 -0.04 -5.35 4.93
C TYR A 70 -0.34 -6.64 4.17
N PHE A 71 -1.55 -7.16 4.35
CA PHE A 71 -2.04 -8.38 3.70
C PHE A 71 -2.04 -8.25 2.17
N LEU A 72 -2.64 -7.18 1.64
CA LEU A 72 -2.69 -6.92 0.19
C LEU A 72 -1.30 -6.78 -0.43
N VAL A 73 -0.37 -6.10 0.26
CA VAL A 73 1.00 -5.96 -0.23
C VAL A 73 1.72 -7.31 -0.23
N THR A 74 1.53 -8.11 0.82
CA THR A 74 2.14 -9.45 0.94
C THR A 74 1.68 -10.37 -0.19
N LEU A 75 0.36 -10.45 -0.43
CA LEU A 75 -0.18 -11.26 -1.52
C LEU A 75 0.33 -10.79 -2.88
N GLN A 76 0.45 -9.48 -3.10
CA GLN A 76 0.90 -8.95 -4.39
C GLN A 76 2.36 -9.31 -4.64
N VAL A 77 3.21 -9.19 -3.63
CA VAL A 77 4.62 -9.58 -3.73
C VAL A 77 4.75 -11.08 -4.00
N GLN A 78 4.02 -11.93 -3.26
CA GLN A 78 4.01 -13.37 -3.48
C GLN A 78 3.53 -13.73 -4.90
N HIS A 79 2.49 -13.05 -5.39
CA HIS A 79 1.96 -13.25 -6.74
C HIS A 79 2.99 -12.88 -7.81
N LEU A 80 3.68 -11.76 -7.65
CA LEU A 80 4.72 -11.30 -8.58
C LEU A 80 5.96 -12.20 -8.58
N GLU A 81 6.34 -12.75 -7.43
CA GLU A 81 7.50 -13.65 -7.31
C GLU A 81 7.22 -15.04 -7.87
N ARG A 82 6.03 -15.59 -7.62
CA ARG A 82 5.66 -16.96 -8.02
C ARG A 82 5.01 -17.03 -9.40
N GLY A 83 4.42 -15.93 -9.86
CA GLY A 83 3.66 -15.86 -11.11
C GLY A 83 2.27 -16.55 -11.04
N THR A 84 1.92 -17.13 -9.90
CA THR A 84 0.62 -17.76 -9.63
C THR A 84 -0.09 -17.06 -8.47
N PRO A 85 -1.43 -16.98 -8.48
CA PRO A 85 -2.15 -16.48 -7.32
C PRO A 85 -1.92 -17.40 -6.11
N PRO A 86 -1.87 -16.85 -4.88
CA PRO A 86 -1.81 -17.65 -3.65
C PRO A 86 -3.02 -18.58 -3.53
N ASP A 87 -2.82 -19.76 -2.95
CA ASP A 87 -3.93 -20.68 -2.67
C ASP A 87 -4.71 -20.28 -1.39
N ASP A 88 -5.89 -20.88 -1.17
CA ASP A 88 -6.73 -20.61 0.00
C ASP A 88 -6.05 -20.92 1.34
N LYS A 89 -5.04 -21.80 1.33
CA LYS A 89 -4.28 -22.16 2.52
C LYS A 89 -3.25 -21.07 2.83
N GLU A 90 -2.51 -20.61 1.84
CA GLU A 90 -1.55 -19.51 1.92
C GLU A 90 -2.26 -18.21 2.34
N TYR A 91 -3.46 -17.94 1.81
CA TYR A 91 -4.31 -16.84 2.23
C TYR A 91 -4.58 -16.89 3.74
N ARG A 92 -5.11 -18.03 4.22
CA ARG A 92 -5.47 -18.21 5.64
C ARG A 92 -4.26 -18.18 6.57
N GLN A 93 -3.14 -18.75 6.14
CA GLN A 93 -1.89 -18.73 6.90
C GLN A 93 -1.35 -17.30 7.03
N THR A 94 -1.33 -16.54 5.93
CA THR A 94 -0.90 -15.14 5.93
C THR A 94 -1.81 -14.29 6.83
N ARG A 95 -3.13 -14.47 6.73
CA ARG A 95 -4.11 -13.80 7.60
C ARG A 95 -3.88 -14.13 9.08
N LYS A 96 -3.71 -15.42 9.41
CA LYS A 96 -3.45 -15.87 10.79
C LYS A 96 -2.15 -15.28 11.33
N ALA A 97 -1.09 -15.26 10.52
CA ALA A 97 0.20 -14.72 10.94
C ALA A 97 0.13 -13.21 11.22
N ILE A 98 -0.55 -12.45 10.36
CA ILE A 98 -0.78 -11.00 10.58
C ILE A 98 -1.56 -10.74 11.86
N LEU A 99 -2.65 -11.49 12.09
CA LEU A 99 -3.43 -11.35 13.32
C LEU A 99 -2.62 -11.66 14.57
N GLY A 100 -1.84 -12.75 14.53
CA GLY A 100 -1.00 -13.14 15.66
C GLY A 100 0.05 -12.09 16.02
N VAL A 101 0.62 -11.38 15.03
CA VAL A 101 1.54 -10.27 15.31
C VAL A 101 0.79 -9.04 15.81
N LEU A 102 -0.35 -8.69 15.19
CA LEU A 102 -1.14 -7.54 15.62
C LEU A 102 -1.66 -7.69 17.05
N SER A 103 -2.09 -8.88 17.47
CA SER A 103 -2.59 -9.10 18.84
C SER A 103 -1.51 -8.91 19.91
N ARG A 104 -0.23 -9.16 19.58
CA ARG A 104 0.90 -8.97 20.50
C ARG A 104 1.51 -7.58 20.43
N ALA A 105 1.20 -6.79 19.39
CA ALA A 105 1.81 -5.49 19.17
C ALA A 105 1.67 -4.53 20.37
N PRO A 106 0.51 -4.43 21.05
CA PRO A 106 0.36 -3.63 22.26
C PRO A 106 1.35 -3.94 23.40
N GLU A 107 1.76 -5.19 23.50
CA GLU A 107 2.64 -5.70 24.57
C GLU A 107 4.12 -5.62 24.19
N GLU A 108 4.44 -5.84 22.91
CA GLU A 108 5.83 -5.89 22.42
C GLU A 108 6.39 -4.53 21.99
N VAL A 109 5.53 -3.60 21.58
CA VAL A 109 5.96 -2.30 21.05
C VAL A 109 6.04 -1.27 22.16
N THR A 110 7.26 -0.77 22.39
CA THR A 110 7.51 0.36 23.30
C THR A 110 8.23 1.48 22.54
N VAL A 111 7.87 2.73 22.85
CA VAL A 111 8.51 3.92 22.27
C VAL A 111 9.11 4.76 23.39
N VAL A 112 10.42 4.97 23.32
CA VAL A 112 11.15 5.74 24.34
C VAL A 112 10.61 7.16 24.41
N GLY A 113 10.18 7.57 25.62
CA GLY A 113 9.72 8.93 25.89
C GLY A 113 8.25 9.20 25.54
N MET A 114 7.45 8.15 25.31
CA MET A 114 6.01 8.24 25.10
C MET A 114 5.27 7.38 26.12
N ASP A 115 4.14 7.87 26.60
CA ASP A 115 3.24 7.14 27.51
C ASP A 115 2.46 6.06 26.74
N GLU A 116 2.19 4.93 27.38
CA GLU A 116 1.48 3.79 26.75
C GLU A 116 0.07 4.19 26.29
N ASP A 117 -0.68 4.93 27.12
CA ASP A 117 -2.05 5.37 26.75
C ASP A 117 -2.04 6.36 25.58
N GLU A 118 -0.96 7.12 25.43
CA GLU A 118 -0.76 8.04 24.31
C GLU A 118 -0.33 7.32 23.03
N LEU A 119 0.55 6.32 23.16
CA LEU A 119 1.07 5.53 22.06
C LEU A 119 -0.06 4.80 21.32
N TRP A 120 -0.99 4.19 22.06
CA TRP A 120 -2.05 3.32 21.53
C TRP A 120 -3.35 4.05 21.20
N ILE A 121 -3.35 5.39 21.10
CA ILE A 121 -4.54 6.15 20.69
C ILE A 121 -5.03 5.69 19.30
N GLY A 122 -6.30 5.26 19.24
CA GLY A 122 -6.93 4.78 18.01
C GLY A 122 -6.57 3.34 17.63
N TRP A 123 -5.86 2.63 18.50
CA TRP A 123 -5.76 1.18 18.43
C TRP A 123 -7.10 0.52 18.79
N SER A 124 -7.33 -0.66 18.24
CA SER A 124 -8.49 -1.50 18.51
C SER A 124 -8.09 -2.95 18.32
N ASP A 125 -8.67 -3.84 19.12
CA ASP A 125 -8.52 -5.28 18.89
C ASP A 125 -9.15 -5.66 17.55
N VAL A 126 -8.53 -6.60 16.85
CA VAL A 126 -8.91 -6.98 15.48
C VAL A 126 -9.07 -8.48 15.37
N GLY A 127 -10.21 -8.90 14.83
CA GLY A 127 -10.49 -10.28 14.47
C GLY A 127 -10.25 -10.56 12.98
N PRO A 128 -10.34 -11.83 12.56
CA PRO A 128 -10.20 -12.22 11.15
C PRO A 128 -11.20 -11.51 10.22
N ARG A 129 -12.45 -11.40 10.65
CA ARG A 129 -13.52 -10.75 9.89
C ARG A 129 -13.26 -9.26 9.68
N ASP A 130 -12.60 -8.60 10.63
CA ASP A 130 -12.30 -7.17 10.52
C ASP A 130 -11.24 -6.91 9.45
N ILE A 131 -10.24 -7.78 9.33
CA ILE A 131 -9.24 -7.70 8.25
C ILE A 131 -9.90 -7.95 6.90
N ASP A 132 -10.72 -9.00 6.77
CA ASP A 132 -11.39 -9.31 5.49
C ASP A 132 -12.36 -8.18 5.08
N ALA A 133 -13.11 -7.62 6.03
CA ALA A 133 -13.96 -6.45 5.79
C ALA A 133 -13.14 -5.21 5.39
N ALA A 134 -11.98 -5.01 6.01
CA ALA A 134 -11.08 -3.92 5.66
C ALA A 134 -10.45 -4.11 4.28
N VAL A 135 -10.07 -5.35 3.90
CA VAL A 135 -9.58 -5.69 2.56
C VAL A 135 -10.66 -5.39 1.52
N ALA A 136 -11.89 -5.88 1.73
CA ALA A 136 -13.02 -5.59 0.85
C ALA A 136 -13.23 -4.08 0.71
N LYS A 137 -13.16 -3.33 1.82
CA LYS A 137 -13.32 -1.87 1.81
C LYS A 137 -12.22 -1.16 1.01
N VAL A 138 -10.97 -1.60 1.11
CA VAL A 138 -9.83 -1.04 0.37
C VAL A 138 -10.02 -1.27 -1.14
N VAL A 139 -10.50 -2.45 -1.52
CA VAL A 139 -10.81 -2.82 -2.90
C VAL A 139 -11.99 -2.01 -3.45
N GLU A 140 -13.11 -1.97 -2.72
CA GLU A 140 -14.33 -1.23 -3.11
C GLU A 140 -14.10 0.27 -3.27
N SER A 141 -13.31 0.85 -2.36
CA SER A 141 -12.95 2.28 -2.39
C SER A 141 -11.94 2.60 -3.51
N GLY A 142 -11.38 1.57 -4.14
CA GLY A 142 -10.40 1.70 -5.21
C GLY A 142 -9.05 2.26 -4.74
N TRP A 143 -8.74 2.21 -3.44
CA TRP A 143 -7.49 2.77 -2.90
C TRP A 143 -6.25 2.04 -3.40
N GLN A 144 -6.40 0.78 -3.80
CA GLN A 144 -5.37 0.00 -4.49
C GLN A 144 -4.99 0.55 -5.88
N ASN A 145 -5.76 1.49 -6.44
CA ASN A 145 -5.38 2.17 -7.68
C ASN A 145 -4.36 3.30 -7.44
N GLY A 146 -3.99 3.56 -6.19
CA GLY A 146 -2.98 4.56 -5.83
C GLY A 146 -1.55 4.13 -6.19
N GLU A 147 -0.65 5.11 -6.27
CA GLU A 147 0.76 4.90 -6.59
C GLU A 147 1.47 3.96 -5.61
N TRP A 148 1.06 3.98 -4.33
CA TRP A 148 1.62 3.12 -3.30
C TRP A 148 1.50 1.63 -3.65
N PHE A 149 0.39 1.21 -4.25
CA PHE A 149 0.15 -0.20 -4.61
C PHE A 149 0.76 -0.54 -5.97
N ALA A 150 0.67 0.37 -6.95
CA ALA A 150 1.31 0.21 -8.26
C ALA A 150 2.84 0.07 -8.14
N GLY A 151 3.43 0.73 -7.12
CA GLY A 151 4.86 0.68 -6.82
C GLY A 151 5.38 -0.70 -6.42
N ILE A 152 4.52 -1.64 -6.02
CA ILE A 152 4.92 -3.01 -5.65
C ILE A 152 5.62 -3.73 -6.81
N ASN A 153 5.24 -3.42 -8.06
CA ASN A 153 5.86 -4.01 -9.25
C ASN A 153 7.37 -3.70 -9.34
N HIS A 154 7.81 -2.57 -8.78
CA HIS A 154 9.23 -2.21 -8.77
C HIS A 154 10.03 -2.96 -7.69
N LEU A 155 9.38 -3.38 -6.59
CA LEU A 155 10.05 -4.13 -5.52
C LEU A 155 10.60 -5.47 -6.01
N VAL A 156 9.83 -6.19 -6.84
CA VAL A 156 10.23 -7.50 -7.38
C VAL A 156 11.22 -7.36 -8.55
N GLY A 157 11.18 -6.24 -9.27
CA GLY A 157 12.09 -5.95 -10.38
C GLY A 157 13.53 -5.65 -9.95
N ASP A 158 13.70 -5.00 -8.79
CA ASP A 158 15.03 -4.64 -8.27
C ASP A 158 15.75 -5.83 -7.61
N ASP A 159 15.04 -6.76 -6.98
CA ASP A 159 15.62 -7.98 -6.38
C ASP A 159 16.12 -8.98 -7.44
N ALA A 160 15.52 -9.00 -8.63
CA ALA A 160 15.98 -9.86 -9.73
C ALA A 160 17.38 -9.48 -10.26
N ALA A 161 17.85 -8.26 -10.01
CA ALA A 161 19.20 -7.80 -10.37
C ALA A 161 20.24 -8.07 -9.26
N VAL A 162 19.81 -8.35 -8.03
CA VAL A 162 20.69 -8.48 -6.86
C VAL A 162 20.21 -9.60 -5.94
N SER A 163 20.22 -10.86 -6.39
CA SER A 163 20.63 -12.03 -5.57
C SER A 163 20.44 -13.36 -6.29
N GLN A 164 21.50 -14.18 -6.22
CA GLN A 164 21.49 -15.61 -6.57
C GLN A 164 20.63 -16.42 -5.58
N PRO A 165 20.09 -17.59 -5.99
CA PRO A 165 19.15 -18.35 -5.19
C PRO A 165 19.84 -19.05 -4.02
N GLN A 166 19.48 -18.70 -2.79
CA GLN A 166 19.72 -19.55 -1.63
C GLN A 166 18.51 -20.47 -1.44
N HIS A 167 18.71 -21.74 -1.77
CA HIS A 167 17.79 -22.83 -1.52
C HIS A 167 17.75 -23.08 0.00
N HIS A 168 16.83 -22.42 0.72
CA HIS A 168 16.63 -22.70 2.15
C HIS A 168 15.57 -23.79 2.31
N VAL A 169 16.03 -24.98 2.68
CA VAL A 169 15.20 -26.11 3.09
C VAL A 169 14.64 -25.79 4.47
N VAL A 170 13.32 -25.69 4.58
CA VAL A 170 12.60 -25.59 5.86
C VAL A 170 12.82 -26.89 6.64
N PRO A 171 13.41 -26.88 7.86
CA PRO A 171 13.35 -28.01 8.76
C PRO A 171 12.01 -27.97 9.50
N GLY A 172 11.30 -29.10 9.50
CA GLY A 172 10.09 -29.29 10.30
C GLY A 172 10.36 -29.44 11.80
N GLY A 173 9.32 -29.16 12.59
CA GLY A 173 9.23 -29.32 14.05
C GLY A 173 9.25 -27.95 14.76
N ALA A 174 8.37 -27.62 15.70
CA ALA A 174 7.50 -28.44 16.53
C ALA A 174 6.31 -27.60 17.04
N ASP A 175 5.32 -28.33 17.51
CA ASP A 175 4.01 -27.92 18.04
C ASP A 175 4.11 -26.91 19.19
N ASP A 176 3.24 -25.89 19.17
CA ASP A 176 2.66 -25.32 20.38
C ASP A 176 1.25 -24.79 20.02
N ASP A 177 0.26 -25.52 20.51
CA ASP A 177 -1.18 -25.22 20.44
C ASP A 177 -1.49 -24.05 21.37
N GLU A 178 -1.70 -22.86 20.79
CA GLU A 178 -2.64 -21.91 21.37
C GLU A 178 -3.84 -21.77 20.41
N ASP A 179 -4.95 -22.37 20.86
CA ASP A 179 -6.24 -22.43 20.20
C ASP A 179 -6.83 -21.02 20.03
N ILE A 180 -6.48 -20.34 18.93
CA ILE A 180 -7.37 -19.32 18.36
C ILE A 180 -8.48 -20.09 17.65
N ASP A 181 -9.60 -20.29 18.35
CA ASP A 181 -10.80 -20.97 17.84
C ASP A 181 -11.36 -20.21 16.62
N MET A 182 -10.92 -20.62 15.43
CA MET A 182 -11.39 -20.10 14.13
C MET A 182 -12.50 -20.98 13.55
N GLN A 183 -13.51 -21.30 14.36
CA GLN A 183 -14.75 -21.89 13.88
C GLN A 183 -15.82 -20.82 13.76
N ASP A 184 -15.90 -20.17 12.60
CA ASP A 184 -17.14 -19.72 11.94
C ASP A 184 -16.81 -18.73 10.81
N VAL A 185 -16.23 -19.22 9.70
CA VAL A 185 -16.28 -18.46 8.44
C VAL A 185 -16.79 -19.41 7.37
N SER A 186 -17.93 -19.06 6.77
CA SER A 186 -18.56 -19.87 5.75
C SER A 186 -17.68 -19.87 4.49
N PRO A 187 -17.38 -21.03 3.88
CA PRO A 187 -16.51 -21.13 2.69
C PRO A 187 -16.96 -20.27 1.50
N GLU A 188 -18.24 -19.90 1.46
CA GLU A 188 -18.88 -19.15 0.37
C GLU A 188 -18.47 -17.67 0.33
N ASP A 189 -18.26 -17.04 1.49
CA ASP A 189 -17.82 -15.64 1.57
C ASP A 189 -16.30 -15.51 1.32
N GLU A 190 -15.51 -16.54 1.66
CA GLU A 190 -14.06 -16.55 1.47
C GLU A 190 -13.68 -16.73 -0.01
N GLY A 191 -14.35 -17.64 -0.74
CA GLY A 191 -14.10 -17.84 -2.18
C GLY A 191 -14.39 -16.59 -3.01
N LYS A 192 -15.39 -15.78 -2.62
CA LYS A 192 -15.71 -14.50 -3.27
C LYS A 192 -14.63 -13.43 -3.01
N LEU A 193 -14.01 -13.47 -1.84
CA LEU A 193 -12.94 -12.53 -1.50
C LEU A 193 -11.65 -12.91 -2.25
N VAL A 194 -11.30 -14.20 -2.35
CA VAL A 194 -10.22 -14.69 -3.23
C VAL A 194 -10.52 -14.39 -4.70
N GLU A 195 -11.78 -14.51 -5.14
CA GLU A 195 -12.20 -14.22 -6.51
C GLU A 195 -12.15 -12.73 -6.84
N THR A 196 -12.51 -11.85 -5.91
CA THR A 196 -12.35 -10.39 -6.05
C THR A 196 -10.88 -9.95 -5.91
N LEU A 197 -10.09 -10.71 -5.16
CA LEU A 197 -8.64 -10.62 -5.08
C LEU A 197 -7.92 -11.39 -6.18
N HIS A 198 -8.58 -11.77 -7.28
CA HIS A 198 -7.88 -12.04 -8.53
C HIS A 198 -7.25 -10.73 -9.01
N MET A 199 -6.14 -10.42 -8.33
CA MET A 199 -5.24 -9.31 -8.50
C MET A 199 -5.02 -9.17 -9.98
N ARG A 200 -5.40 -7.98 -10.46
CA ARG A 200 -5.33 -7.55 -11.86
C ARG A 200 -4.23 -8.33 -12.57
N LYS A 201 -4.64 -9.32 -13.38
CA LYS A 201 -3.88 -9.71 -14.57
C LYS A 201 -3.44 -8.40 -15.17
N ASN A 202 -2.13 -8.18 -15.23
CA ASN A 202 -1.54 -7.02 -15.85
C ASN A 202 -2.35 -6.73 -17.12
N ASP A 203 -3.11 -5.64 -17.11
CA ASP A 203 -3.70 -5.10 -18.33
C ASP A 203 -2.55 -4.40 -19.05
N THR A 204 -1.59 -5.22 -19.48
CA THR A 204 -0.51 -4.90 -20.39
C THR A 204 -1.11 -4.74 -21.79
N MET A 205 -2.10 -3.85 -21.94
CA MET A 205 -2.68 -3.46 -23.22
C MET A 205 -3.11 -1.98 -23.24
N LEU A 206 -2.53 -1.12 -22.39
CA LEU A 206 -2.62 0.34 -22.58
C LEU A 206 -1.64 0.88 -23.65
N GLN A 207 -1.36 0.05 -24.68
CA GLN A 207 -0.71 0.47 -25.92
C GLN A 207 -1.65 0.50 -27.13
N SER A 208 -2.97 0.57 -26.92
CA SER A 208 -3.90 0.80 -28.03
C SER A 208 -5.11 1.63 -27.62
N ARG A 209 -4.99 2.96 -27.74
CA ARG A 209 -5.91 3.83 -28.52
C ARG A 209 -5.53 5.31 -28.42
N TRP A 210 -4.35 5.67 -28.93
CA TRP A 210 -4.17 6.98 -29.55
C TRP A 210 -3.79 6.75 -31.01
N VAL A 211 -4.73 6.21 -31.80
CA VAL A 211 -4.61 6.33 -33.26
C VAL A 211 -4.87 7.81 -33.55
N MET A 212 -3.78 8.57 -33.72
CA MET A 212 -3.84 9.97 -34.11
C MET A 212 -4.55 10.02 -35.47
N THR A 213 -5.82 10.43 -35.49
CA THR A 213 -6.55 10.64 -36.74
C THR A 213 -5.81 11.68 -37.58
N ASP A 214 -5.84 11.58 -38.91
CA ASP A 214 -5.14 12.52 -39.80
C ASP A 214 -5.50 13.99 -39.52
N LYS A 215 -6.71 14.22 -39.01
CA LYS A 215 -7.16 15.52 -38.52
C LYS A 215 -6.32 16.03 -37.35
N LYS A 216 -6.07 15.21 -36.33
CA LYS A 216 -5.21 15.57 -35.18
C LYS A 216 -3.75 15.76 -35.57
N ARG A 217 -3.27 15.05 -36.60
CA ARG A 217 -1.92 15.27 -37.14
C ARG A 217 -1.77 16.67 -37.74
N LYS A 218 -2.75 17.12 -38.54
CA LYS A 218 -2.76 18.47 -39.10
C LYS A 218 -2.91 19.56 -38.04
N GLU A 219 -3.77 19.34 -37.04
CA GLU A 219 -3.91 20.27 -35.91
C GLU A 219 -2.59 20.39 -35.12
N TYR A 220 -1.88 19.27 -34.93
CA TYR A 220 -0.56 19.28 -34.28
C TYR A 220 0.51 19.98 -35.13
N GLU A 221 0.52 19.77 -36.45
CA GLU A 221 1.44 20.47 -37.36
C GLU A 221 1.21 21.98 -37.33
N GLN A 222 -0.05 22.41 -37.39
CA GLN A 222 -0.40 23.83 -37.29
C GLN A 222 0.00 24.44 -35.94
N TRP A 223 -0.27 23.72 -34.84
CA TRP A 223 0.14 24.16 -33.52
C TRP A 223 1.67 24.23 -33.39
N ARG A 224 2.39 23.24 -33.91
CA ARG A 224 3.86 23.22 -33.88
C ARG A 224 4.44 24.38 -34.66
N ASP A 225 3.93 24.65 -35.86
CA ASP A 225 4.43 25.71 -36.73
C ASP A 225 4.10 27.11 -36.17
N ASP A 226 2.95 27.27 -35.50
CA ASP A 226 2.60 28.48 -34.74
C ASP A 226 3.56 28.70 -33.55
N MET A 227 3.84 27.65 -32.78
CA MET A 227 4.79 27.72 -31.67
C MET A 227 6.22 28.04 -32.13
N LEU A 228 6.68 27.45 -33.24
CA LEU A 228 7.99 27.76 -33.82
C LEU A 228 8.06 29.22 -34.30
N SER A 229 7.00 29.72 -34.94
CA SER A 229 6.92 31.13 -35.35
C SER A 229 6.94 32.08 -34.15
N ARG A 230 6.27 31.70 -33.05
CA ARG A 230 6.26 32.47 -31.80
C ARG A 230 7.63 32.48 -31.13
N ILE A 231 8.35 31.37 -31.14
CA ILE A 231 9.74 31.29 -30.66
C ILE A 231 10.64 32.17 -31.53
N GLU A 232 10.54 32.10 -32.85
CA GLU A 232 11.34 32.93 -33.76
C GLU A 232 11.05 34.43 -33.57
N ALA A 233 9.79 34.81 -33.32
CA ALA A 233 9.42 36.18 -32.98
C ALA A 233 10.00 36.62 -31.62
N ILE A 234 10.06 35.72 -30.64
CA ILE A 234 10.71 35.97 -29.34
C ILE A 234 12.22 36.09 -29.52
N GLU A 235 12.87 35.23 -30.31
CA GLU A 235 14.31 35.31 -30.60
C GLU A 235 14.65 36.61 -31.34
N ARG A 236 13.81 37.00 -32.31
CA ARG A 236 13.98 38.26 -33.06
C ARG A 236 13.73 39.50 -32.21
N SER A 237 12.81 39.45 -31.23
CA SER A 237 12.58 40.54 -30.29
C SER A 237 13.59 40.56 -29.13
N GLY A 238 14.16 39.42 -28.76
CA GLY A 238 15.31 39.30 -27.85
C GLY A 238 16.63 39.79 -28.46
N ALA A 239 16.75 39.80 -29.78
CA ALA A 239 17.87 40.40 -30.52
C ALA A 239 17.80 41.95 -30.61
N VAL A 240 16.72 42.57 -30.12
CA VAL A 240 16.54 44.05 -30.09
C VAL A 240 16.41 44.53 -28.64
N GLN A 241 17.43 44.25 -27.83
CA GLN A 241 17.82 45.17 -26.75
C GLN A 241 19.19 45.76 -27.11
N PRO A 242 19.25 46.99 -27.66
CA PRO A 242 20.50 47.68 -27.84
C PRO A 242 21.05 48.13 -26.48
N MET A 243 22.34 47.86 -26.33
CA MET A 243 23.26 48.45 -25.36
C MET A 243 23.18 49.98 -25.46
N GLU A 244 22.58 50.65 -24.47
CA GLU A 244 22.80 52.08 -24.23
C GLU A 244 23.72 52.26 -23.02
N ALA A 245 24.78 53.03 -23.24
CA ALA A 245 25.78 53.48 -22.30
C ALA A 245 25.39 54.81 -21.66
#